data_AF-A0A954J936-F1
#
_entry.id   AF-A0A954J936-F1
#
_cell.length_a   1.000
_cell.length_b   1.000
_cell.length_c   1.000
_cell.angle_alpha   90.00
_cell.angle_beta   90.00
_cell.angle_gamma   90.00
#
_symmetry.space_group_name_H-M   'P 1'
#
loop_
_entity.id
_entity.type
_entity.pdbx_description
1 polymer ?
#
loop_
_entity_poly.entity_id
_entity_poly.type
_entity_poly.pdbx_seq_one_letter_code
_entity_poly.pdbx_strand_id
1 'polypeptide(L)'
;QLAEVVFNLPISRVFHYLVPDHLRGEVRPGARLKLPFGRKNQLQTGYCVGVLVGNQIVDDPDFRTIDVSKLKEVFEVVDASALVTPNMLELTRWIADYYLCGWGQVLESVIPAGVRNQSGTRLISLYRVPKDVANLKTAAELPAKQAAVLDVACAATEPLPAETLARLARCGLGPVMALKKRG
;
A
#
# COMPACT_ATOMS: atom_id res chain seq x y z
N GLN A 1 -7.23 7.44 26.24
CA GLN A 1 -6.70 7.80 24.92
C GLN A 1 -7.85 7.73 23.93
N LEU A 2 -7.95 8.72 23.05
CA LEU A 2 -8.97 8.76 22.00
C LEU A 2 -8.30 8.79 20.63
N ALA A 3 -8.90 8.15 19.66
CA ALA A 3 -8.53 8.26 18.26
C ALA A 3 -9.49 9.21 17.54
N GLU A 4 -8.93 10.15 16.80
CA GLU A 4 -9.66 10.99 15.86
C GLU A 4 -9.65 10.31 14.50
N VAL A 5 -10.83 10.04 13.95
CA VAL A 5 -11.00 9.19 12.77
C VAL A 5 -11.89 9.85 11.74
N VAL A 6 -11.46 9.78 10.47
CA VAL A 6 -12.28 10.16 9.31
C VAL A 6 -12.57 8.94 8.45
N PHE A 7 -13.73 8.92 7.79
CA PHE A 7 -14.14 7.84 6.90
C PHE A 7 -14.14 8.31 5.45
N ASN A 8 -13.98 7.38 4.50
CA ASN A 8 -14.11 7.64 3.07
C ASN A 8 -15.58 7.92 2.70
N LEU A 9 -16.06 9.10 3.08
CA LEU A 9 -17.42 9.60 2.91
C LEU A 9 -17.37 11.09 2.59
N PRO A 10 -18.34 11.64 1.86
CA PRO A 10 -18.42 13.06 1.52
C PRO A 10 -18.89 13.90 2.71
N ILE A 11 -18.19 13.80 3.84
CA ILE A 11 -18.46 14.51 5.08
C ILE A 11 -17.15 15.08 5.63
N SER A 12 -17.16 16.37 6.00
CA SER A 12 -16.04 17.02 6.68
C SER A 12 -16.24 16.95 8.19
N ARG A 13 -16.23 15.72 8.74
CA ARG A 13 -16.41 15.47 10.17
C ARG A 13 -15.37 14.48 10.67
N VAL A 14 -14.73 14.84 11.79
CA VAL A 14 -13.87 13.96 12.58
C VAL A 14 -14.74 13.25 13.62
N PHE A 15 -14.51 11.95 13.79
CA PHE A 15 -15.19 11.10 14.77
C PHE A 15 -14.22 10.66 15.84
N HIS A 16 -14.67 10.67 17.09
CA HIS A 16 -13.89 10.25 18.23
C HIS A 16 -14.22 8.80 18.60
N TYR A 17 -13.19 8.00 18.87
CA TYR A 17 -13.31 6.62 19.34
C TYR A 17 -12.41 6.39 20.55
N LEU A 18 -12.87 5.54 21.46
CA LEU A 18 -12.06 5.06 22.57
C LEU A 18 -10.99 4.10 22.03
N VAL A 19 -9.75 4.26 22.50
CA VAL A 19 -8.67 3.32 22.20
C VAL A 19 -8.54 2.33 23.35
N PRO A 20 -8.88 1.04 23.15
CA PRO A 20 -8.70 0.00 24.15
C PRO A 20 -7.24 -0.13 24.59
N ASP A 21 -7.02 -0.56 25.83
CA ASP A 21 -5.68 -0.64 26.44
C ASP A 21 -4.69 -1.45 25.61
N HIS A 22 -5.15 -2.56 25.03
CA HIS A 22 -4.33 -3.43 24.19
C HIS A 22 -3.92 -2.80 22.85
N LEU A 23 -4.61 -1.75 22.38
CA LEU A 23 -4.30 -1.07 21.11
C LEU A 23 -3.58 0.27 21.30
N ARG A 24 -3.38 0.75 22.53
CA ARG A 24 -2.82 2.09 22.80
C ARG A 24 -1.45 2.34 22.16
N GLY A 25 -0.61 1.30 22.05
CA GLY A 25 0.71 1.38 21.43
C GLY A 25 0.72 1.24 19.90
N GLU A 26 -0.39 0.82 19.31
CA GLU A 26 -0.51 0.55 17.87
C GLU A 26 -1.25 1.67 17.14
N VAL A 27 -2.24 2.29 17.79
CA VAL A 27 -3.02 3.39 17.24
C VAL A 27 -2.18 4.67 17.19
N ARG A 28 -1.97 5.17 15.97
CA ARG A 28 -1.18 6.36 15.68
C ARG A 28 -1.76 7.12 14.49
N PRO A 29 -1.54 8.45 14.39
CA PRO A 29 -1.92 9.21 13.21
C PRO A 29 -1.37 8.57 11.92
N GLY A 30 -2.19 8.54 10.88
CA GLY A 30 -1.89 7.93 9.59
C GLY A 30 -2.10 6.42 9.52
N ALA A 31 -2.50 5.77 10.62
CA ALA A 31 -2.92 4.37 10.61
C ALA A 31 -4.35 4.22 10.07
N ARG A 32 -4.63 3.09 9.41
CA ARG A 32 -5.99 2.65 9.15
C ARG A 32 -6.51 1.82 10.31
N LEU A 33 -7.72 2.12 10.72
CA LEU A 33 -8.40 1.48 11.84
C LEU A 33 -9.70 0.87 11.34
N LYS A 34 -10.13 -0.24 11.92
CA LYS A 34 -11.49 -0.74 11.72
C LYS A 34 -12.33 -0.38 12.92
N LEU A 35 -13.47 0.25 12.67
CA LEU A 35 -14.34 0.73 13.73
C LEU A 35 -15.81 0.60 13.34
N PRO A 36 -16.71 0.43 14.31
CA PRO A 36 -18.13 0.33 14.05
C PRO A 36 -18.75 1.70 13.70
N PHE A 37 -19.28 1.84 12.48
CA PHE A 37 -19.82 3.10 11.97
C PHE A 37 -21.31 3.03 11.60
N GLY A 38 -21.98 4.18 11.66
CA GLY A 38 -23.38 4.35 11.29
C GLY A 38 -24.40 3.68 12.24
N ARG A 39 -25.68 3.71 11.85
CA ARG A 39 -26.81 3.18 12.64
C ARG A 39 -26.74 1.66 12.82
N LYS A 40 -26.26 0.94 11.82
CA LYS A 40 -26.13 -0.53 11.84
C LYS A 40 -24.86 -1.02 12.53
N ASN A 41 -24.02 -0.10 13.03
CA ASN A 41 -22.80 -0.42 13.76
C ASN A 41 -21.84 -1.35 12.99
N GLN A 42 -21.81 -1.24 11.66
CA GLN A 42 -20.98 -2.12 10.83
C GLN A 42 -19.53 -1.70 10.91
N LEU A 43 -18.63 -2.68 10.94
CA LEU A 43 -17.19 -2.44 10.90
C LEU A 43 -16.79 -1.83 9.55
N GLN A 44 -16.22 -0.63 9.59
CA GLN A 44 -15.70 0.08 8.43
C GLN A 44 -14.26 0.51 8.68
N THR A 45 -13.49 0.62 7.59
CA THR A 45 -12.14 1.17 7.65
C THR A 45 -12.21 2.69 7.70
N GLY A 46 -11.60 3.27 8.72
CA GLY A 46 -11.37 4.71 8.88
C GLY A 46 -9.89 5.02 8.96
N TYR A 47 -9.55 6.30 8.80
CA TYR A 47 -8.19 6.82 8.88
C TYR A 47 -8.01 7.58 10.19
N CYS A 48 -7.04 7.16 11.00
CA CYS A 48 -6.65 7.88 12.21
C CYS A 48 -5.92 9.16 11.80
N VAL A 49 -6.48 10.32 12.13
CA VAL A 49 -5.90 11.63 11.81
C VAL A 49 -5.24 12.30 13.02
N GLY A 50 -5.58 11.85 14.22
CA GLY A 50 -5.02 12.34 15.47
C GLY A 50 -5.28 11.38 16.63
N VAL A 51 -4.55 11.59 17.72
CA VAL A 51 -4.67 10.80 18.96
C VAL A 51 -4.61 11.77 20.13
N LEU A 52 -5.64 11.79 20.95
CA LEU A 52 -5.75 12.66 22.13
C LEU A 52 -5.45 11.88 23.41
N VAL A 53 -4.58 12.42 24.26
CA VAL A 53 -4.22 11.83 25.56
C VAL A 53 -4.30 12.84 26.70
N GLY A 54 -4.73 12.37 27.87
CA GLY A 54 -4.75 13.16 29.10
C GLY A 54 -5.48 14.50 28.93
N ASN A 55 -4.80 15.60 29.24
CA ASN A 55 -5.39 16.95 29.22
C ASN A 55 -5.79 17.41 27.81
N GLN A 56 -5.18 16.89 26.75
CA GLN A 56 -5.54 17.23 25.36
C GLN A 56 -7.00 16.89 25.04
N ILE A 57 -7.55 15.90 25.74
CA ILE A 57 -8.94 15.51 25.61
C ILE A 57 -9.87 16.61 26.15
N VAL A 58 -9.50 17.27 27.25
CA VAL A 58 -10.35 18.26 27.94
C VAL A 58 -10.32 19.64 27.24
N ASP A 59 -9.21 19.92 26.55
CA ASP A 59 -9.00 21.17 25.81
C ASP A 59 -9.63 21.14 24.41
N ASP A 60 -10.05 19.97 23.92
CA ASP A 60 -10.73 19.85 22.64
C ASP A 60 -12.17 20.44 22.73
N PRO A 61 -12.50 21.44 21.88
CA PRO A 61 -13.77 22.15 21.94
C PRO A 61 -14.97 21.26 21.59
N ASP A 62 -14.79 20.25 20.73
CA ASP A 62 -15.84 19.28 20.42
C ASP A 62 -16.01 18.32 21.60
N PHE A 63 -14.91 17.94 22.26
CA PHE A 63 -14.93 17.00 23.38
C PHE A 63 -15.69 17.49 24.62
N ARG A 64 -15.75 18.80 24.88
CA ARG A 64 -16.55 19.36 25.99
C ARG A 64 -18.04 19.00 25.92
N THR A 65 -18.51 18.56 24.75
CA THR A 65 -19.89 18.11 24.52
C THR A 65 -20.04 16.60 24.38
N ILE A 66 -18.93 15.85 24.41
CA ILE A 66 -18.89 14.41 24.16
C ILE A 66 -19.06 13.65 25.48
N ASP A 67 -20.14 12.86 25.54
CA ASP A 67 -20.32 11.85 26.59
C ASP A 67 -19.44 10.63 26.29
N VAL A 68 -18.32 10.53 27.02
CA VAL A 68 -17.32 9.46 26.87
C VAL A 68 -17.93 8.07 26.99
N SER A 69 -18.98 7.91 27.81
CA SER A 69 -19.64 6.61 28.02
C SER A 69 -20.36 6.08 26.77
N LYS A 70 -20.63 6.96 25.79
CA LYS A 70 -21.29 6.61 24.52
C LYS A 70 -20.31 6.42 23.37
N LEU A 71 -19.02 6.65 23.59
CA LEU A 71 -18.01 6.43 22.58
C LEU A 71 -17.86 4.95 22.29
N LYS A 72 -17.74 4.63 21.01
CA LYS A 72 -17.42 3.28 20.56
C LYS A 72 -15.92 3.09 20.60
N GLU A 73 -15.50 1.84 20.69
CA GLU A 73 -14.09 1.48 20.71
C GLU A 73 -13.54 1.20 19.30
N VAL A 74 -12.24 1.43 19.13
CA VAL A 74 -11.47 0.92 17.99
C VAL A 74 -11.49 -0.61 18.03
N PHE A 75 -11.84 -1.26 16.91
CA PHE A 75 -11.92 -2.72 16.85
C PHE A 75 -10.55 -3.35 16.53
N GLU A 76 -9.85 -2.85 15.51
CA GLU A 76 -8.50 -3.31 15.14
C GLU A 76 -7.70 -2.22 14.43
N VAL A 77 -6.37 -2.31 14.50
CA VAL A 77 -5.45 -1.57 13.63
C VAL A 77 -5.20 -2.43 12.40
N VAL A 78 -5.48 -1.88 11.21
CA VAL A 78 -5.49 -2.67 9.95
C VAL A 78 -4.07 -2.95 9.44
N ASP A 79 -3.15 -2.01 9.63
CA ASP A 79 -1.80 -2.09 9.09
C ASP A 79 -0.75 -2.06 10.20
N ALA A 80 0.31 -2.84 10.05
CA ALA A 80 1.42 -2.90 11.01
C ALA A 80 2.19 -1.58 11.15
N SER A 81 2.07 -0.68 10.17
CA SER A 81 2.68 0.66 10.17
C SER A 81 1.71 1.71 9.62
N ALA A 82 1.88 2.96 10.05
CA ALA A 82 1.10 4.07 9.50
C ALA A 82 1.42 4.23 8.01
N LEU A 83 0.39 4.16 7.16
CA LEU A 83 0.54 4.30 5.71
C LEU A 83 0.66 5.76 5.27
N VAL A 84 0.21 6.69 6.12
CA VAL A 84 0.19 8.13 5.84
C VAL A 84 1.13 8.82 6.82
N THR A 85 2.05 9.64 6.31
CA THR A 85 2.99 10.41 7.13
C THR A 85 2.33 11.68 7.67
N PRO A 86 2.89 12.33 8.71
CA PRO A 86 2.37 13.61 9.21
C PRO A 86 2.25 14.69 8.12
N ASN A 87 3.27 14.85 7.27
CA ASN A 87 3.23 15.82 6.16
C ASN A 87 2.12 15.48 5.15
N MET A 88 1.84 14.19 4.92
CA MET A 88 0.72 13.78 4.08
C MET A 88 -0.62 14.06 4.75
N LEU A 89 -0.76 13.91 6.07
CA LEU A 89 -1.97 14.31 6.80
C LEU A 89 -2.24 15.81 6.63
N GLU A 90 -1.21 16.65 6.78
CA GLU A 90 -1.32 18.10 6.56
C GLU A 90 -1.72 18.43 5.12
N LEU A 91 -1.04 17.85 4.13
CA LEU A 91 -1.34 18.08 2.72
C LEU A 91 -2.76 17.62 2.36
N THR A 92 -3.14 16.42 2.79
CA THR A 92 -4.47 15.87 2.51
C THR A 92 -5.56 16.66 3.20
N ARG A 93 -5.30 17.22 4.39
CA ARG A 93 -6.22 18.13 5.07
C ARG A 93 -6.40 19.42 4.26
N TRP A 94 -5.30 20.02 3.82
CA TRP A 94 -5.35 21.22 2.97
C TRP A 94 -6.13 20.96 1.67
N ILE A 95 -5.90 19.83 1.00
CA ILE A 95 -6.65 19.44 -0.21
C ILE A 95 -8.15 19.34 0.10
N ALA A 96 -8.52 18.68 1.19
CA ALA A 96 -9.91 18.51 1.58
C ALA A 96 -10.61 19.84 1.84
N ASP A 97 -9.94 20.74 2.57
CA ASP A 97 -10.45 22.07 2.90
C ASP A 97 -10.54 22.96 1.65
N TYR A 98 -9.51 22.94 0.79
CA TYR A 98 -9.46 23.78 -0.42
C TYR A 98 -10.48 23.35 -1.47
N TYR A 99 -10.67 22.04 -1.67
CA TYR A 99 -11.59 21.49 -2.67
C TYR A 99 -12.96 21.09 -2.08
N LEU A 100 -13.23 21.46 -0.81
CA LEU A 100 -14.51 21.23 -0.12
C LEU A 100 -15.00 19.78 -0.20
N CYS A 101 -14.08 18.82 -0.03
CA CYS A 101 -14.38 17.39 -0.06
C CYS A 101 -14.07 16.71 1.28
N GLY A 102 -14.53 15.46 1.45
CA GLY A 102 -14.29 14.73 2.69
C GLY A 102 -12.82 14.37 2.85
N TRP A 103 -12.22 14.69 4.00
CA TRP A 103 -10.80 14.39 4.26
C TRP A 103 -10.48 12.89 4.10
N GLY A 104 -11.38 12.02 4.55
CA GLY A 104 -11.23 10.58 4.36
C GLY A 104 -11.28 10.13 2.89
N GLN A 105 -11.95 10.87 2.00
CA GLN A 105 -11.95 10.57 0.56
C GLN A 105 -10.61 10.88 -0.10
N VAL A 106 -9.98 12.00 0.28
CA VAL A 106 -8.65 12.34 -0.25
C VAL A 106 -7.58 11.44 0.37
N LEU A 107 -7.69 11.05 1.65
CA LEU A 107 -6.83 10.04 2.26
C LEU A 107 -6.95 8.67 1.56
N GLU A 108 -8.16 8.23 1.22
CA GLU A 108 -8.36 7.01 0.43
C GLU A 108 -7.67 7.12 -0.95
N SER A 109 -7.73 8.30 -1.56
CA SER A 109 -7.22 8.55 -2.92
C SER A 109 -5.69 8.56 -3.00
N VAL A 110 -4.99 9.02 -1.96
CA VAL A 110 -3.51 9.08 -1.97
C VAL A 110 -2.84 7.72 -1.73
N ILE A 111 -3.53 6.78 -1.10
CA ILE A 111 -2.97 5.44 -0.83
C ILE A 111 -3.29 4.51 -2.01
N PRO A 112 -2.31 3.91 -2.71
CA PRO A 112 -2.60 3.03 -3.86
C PRO A 112 -3.46 1.82 -3.50
N ALA A 113 -4.35 1.39 -4.40
CA ALA A 113 -5.28 0.29 -4.15
C ALA A 113 -4.58 -1.03 -3.76
N GLY A 114 -3.42 -1.35 -4.36
CA GLY A 114 -2.64 -2.54 -3.99
C GLY A 114 -2.11 -2.51 -2.56
N VAL A 115 -1.77 -1.32 -2.06
CA VAL A 115 -1.38 -1.11 -0.65
C VAL A 115 -2.62 -1.23 0.24
N ARG A 116 -3.73 -0.60 -0.14
CA ARG A 116 -4.99 -0.66 0.64
C ARG A 116 -5.51 -2.09 0.80
N ASN A 117 -5.42 -2.89 -0.26
CA ASN A 117 -5.87 -4.28 -0.30
C ASN A 117 -4.82 -5.27 0.21
N GLN A 118 -3.69 -4.80 0.73
CA GLN A 118 -2.59 -5.64 1.21
C GLN A 118 -2.21 -6.72 0.19
N SER A 119 -2.18 -6.36 -1.10
CA SER A 119 -1.98 -7.31 -2.21
C SER A 119 -0.58 -7.94 -2.27
N GLY A 120 0.29 -7.58 -1.32
CA GLY A 120 1.65 -8.07 -1.20
C GLY A 120 2.55 -7.61 -2.32
N THR A 121 3.71 -8.25 -2.42
CA THR A 121 4.69 -8.00 -3.49
C THR A 121 4.65 -9.14 -4.48
N ARG A 122 4.61 -8.83 -5.77
CA ARG A 122 4.79 -9.83 -6.83
C ARG A 122 6.28 -10.06 -7.02
N LEU A 123 6.75 -11.28 -6.75
CA LEU A 123 8.10 -11.70 -7.10
C LEU A 123 8.23 -11.81 -8.63
N ILE A 124 9.26 -11.19 -9.19
CA ILE A 124 9.57 -11.26 -10.62
C ILE A 124 10.98 -11.84 -10.76
N SER A 125 11.12 -12.92 -11.51
CA SER A 125 12.43 -13.48 -11.85
C SER A 125 13.08 -12.69 -12.97
N LEU A 126 14.30 -12.21 -12.73
CA LEU A 126 15.15 -11.57 -13.72
C LEU A 126 16.21 -12.55 -14.21
N TYR A 127 16.50 -12.52 -15.50
CA TYR A 127 17.45 -13.41 -16.16
C TYR A 127 18.64 -12.60 -16.66
N ARG A 128 19.84 -13.14 -16.45
CA ARG A 128 21.09 -12.60 -16.97
C ARG A 128 21.98 -13.75 -17.41
N VAL A 129 22.62 -13.59 -18.56
CA VAL A 129 23.65 -14.53 -19.00
C VAL A 129 24.98 -14.17 -18.33
N PRO A 130 25.62 -15.08 -17.60
CA PRO A 130 26.95 -14.85 -17.05
C PRO A 130 27.96 -14.56 -18.16
N LYS A 131 28.87 -13.59 -17.94
CA LYS A 131 29.85 -13.17 -18.95
C LYS A 131 30.77 -14.30 -19.43
N ASP A 132 31.01 -15.28 -18.56
CA ASP A 132 31.86 -16.44 -18.86
C ASP A 132 31.18 -17.44 -19.83
N VAL A 133 29.85 -17.45 -19.86
CA VAL A 133 29.04 -18.29 -20.75
C VAL A 133 28.72 -17.60 -22.08
N ALA A 134 28.79 -16.26 -22.12
CA ALA A 134 28.61 -15.50 -23.37
C ALA A 134 29.68 -15.84 -24.44
N ASN A 135 30.86 -16.31 -24.01
CA ASN A 135 31.93 -16.78 -24.89
C ASN A 135 31.83 -18.28 -25.25
N LEU A 136 31.02 -19.06 -24.51
CA LEU A 136 30.69 -20.42 -24.88
C LEU A 136 29.62 -20.35 -25.96
N LYS A 137 30.08 -20.23 -27.22
CA LYS A 137 29.31 -20.59 -28.40
C LYS A 137 28.88 -22.05 -28.31
N THR A 138 27.90 -22.36 -27.47
CA THR A 138 27.06 -23.57 -27.59
C THR A 138 26.01 -23.31 -28.69
N ALA A 139 26.45 -22.69 -29.77
CA ALA A 139 25.63 -22.12 -30.83
C ALA A 139 25.30 -23.12 -31.95
N ALA A 140 25.75 -24.37 -31.83
CA ALA A 140 25.59 -25.34 -32.91
C ALA A 140 24.18 -25.98 -32.98
N GLU A 141 23.36 -25.93 -31.92
CA GLU A 141 22.06 -26.64 -31.89
C GLU A 141 20.93 -25.90 -31.15
N LEU A 142 20.95 -24.57 -31.12
CA LEU A 142 19.82 -23.80 -30.55
C LEU A 142 18.80 -23.45 -31.63
N PRO A 143 17.50 -23.73 -31.43
CA PRO A 143 16.44 -23.23 -32.30
C PRO A 143 16.51 -21.71 -32.46
N ALA A 144 16.18 -21.19 -33.65
CA ALA A 144 16.33 -19.76 -33.99
C ALA A 144 15.72 -18.79 -32.95
N LYS A 145 14.56 -19.14 -32.37
CA LYS A 145 13.90 -18.32 -31.34
C LYS A 145 14.62 -18.34 -29.99
N GLN A 146 15.33 -19.41 -29.66
CA GLN A 146 16.15 -19.48 -28.43
C GLN A 146 17.45 -18.70 -28.63
N ALA A 147 18.11 -18.82 -29.79
CA ALA A 147 19.29 -18.02 -30.11
C ALA A 147 19.00 -16.51 -30.01
N ALA A 148 17.89 -16.05 -30.60
CA ALA A 148 17.49 -14.64 -30.50
C ALA A 148 17.26 -14.16 -29.06
N VAL A 149 16.69 -14.99 -28.19
CA VAL A 149 16.53 -14.67 -26.76
C VAL A 149 17.89 -14.55 -26.06
N LEU A 150 18.81 -15.46 -26.37
CA LEU A 150 20.15 -15.47 -25.80
C LEU A 150 20.94 -14.23 -26.23
N ASP A 151 20.87 -13.86 -27.51
CA ASP A 151 21.53 -12.67 -28.04
C ASP A 151 21.04 -11.40 -27.34
N VAL A 152 19.73 -11.26 -27.16
CA VAL A 152 19.12 -10.15 -26.40
C VAL A 152 19.59 -10.16 -24.95
N ALA A 153 19.64 -11.33 -24.31
CA ALA A 153 20.04 -11.45 -22.91
C ALA A 153 21.54 -11.18 -22.71
N CYS A 154 22.39 -11.50 -23.69
CA CYS A 154 23.82 -11.19 -23.70
C CYS A 154 24.09 -9.70 -23.97
N ALA A 155 23.30 -9.07 -24.84
CA ALA A 155 23.40 -7.65 -25.15
C ALA A 155 22.88 -6.75 -24.02
N ALA A 156 22.00 -7.28 -23.15
CA ALA A 156 21.46 -6.54 -22.03
C ALA A 156 22.52 -6.28 -20.94
N THR A 157 22.67 -5.01 -20.55
CA THR A 157 23.54 -4.60 -19.44
C THR A 157 22.97 -4.98 -18.07
N GLU A 158 21.64 -5.04 -17.95
CA GLU A 158 20.90 -5.35 -16.72
C GLU A 158 20.09 -6.65 -16.84
N PRO A 159 19.83 -7.36 -15.73
CA PRO A 159 18.95 -8.53 -15.73
C PRO A 159 17.53 -8.17 -16.20
N LEU A 160 16.99 -8.95 -17.14
CA LEU A 160 15.68 -8.67 -17.75
C LEU A 160 14.61 -9.69 -17.34
N PRO A 161 13.34 -9.29 -17.16
CA PRO A 161 12.23 -10.22 -17.00
C PRO A 161 12.03 -11.09 -18.24
N ALA A 162 11.46 -12.30 -18.05
CA ALA A 162 11.18 -13.22 -19.16
C ALA A 162 10.27 -12.59 -20.25
N GLU A 163 9.29 -11.80 -19.84
CA GLU A 163 8.36 -11.11 -20.75
C GLU A 163 9.10 -10.09 -21.62
N THR A 164 10.04 -9.34 -21.04
CA THR A 164 10.85 -8.36 -21.78
C THR A 164 11.80 -9.05 -22.75
N LEU A 165 12.45 -10.15 -22.33
CA LEU A 165 13.31 -10.95 -23.21
C LEU A 165 12.54 -11.53 -24.39
N ALA A 166 11.38 -12.13 -24.13
CA ALA A 166 10.52 -12.68 -25.18
C ALA A 166 10.06 -11.59 -26.16
N ARG A 167 9.65 -10.42 -25.65
CA ARG A 167 9.23 -9.29 -26.47
C ARG A 167 10.35 -8.76 -27.35
N LEU A 168 11.55 -8.55 -26.80
CA LEU A 168 12.71 -8.05 -27.54
C LEU A 168 13.19 -9.07 -28.59
N ALA A 169 13.15 -10.36 -28.26
CA ALA A 169 13.47 -11.45 -29.19
C ALA A 169 12.32 -11.80 -30.15
N ARG A 170 11.19 -11.06 -30.09
CA ARG A 170 9.99 -11.26 -30.92
C ARG A 170 9.46 -12.70 -30.89
N CYS A 171 9.44 -13.30 -29.70
CA CYS A 171 8.92 -14.66 -29.48
C CYS A 171 7.97 -14.74 -28.28
N GLY A 172 7.36 -15.91 -28.07
CA GLY A 172 6.61 -16.20 -26.84
C GLY A 172 7.52 -16.52 -25.65
N LEU A 173 6.94 -16.81 -24.49
CA LEU A 173 7.70 -17.18 -23.28
C LEU A 173 8.36 -18.57 -23.36
N GLY A 174 7.87 -19.46 -24.24
CA GLY A 174 8.36 -20.84 -24.37
C GLY A 174 9.88 -20.95 -24.59
N PRO A 175 10.47 -20.24 -25.58
CA PRO A 175 11.92 -20.20 -25.78
C PRO A 175 12.72 -19.74 -24.56
N VAL A 176 12.24 -18.73 -23.82
CA VAL A 176 12.90 -18.23 -22.61
C VAL A 176 12.89 -19.29 -21.51
N MET A 177 11.75 -19.96 -21.30
CA MET A 177 11.63 -21.03 -20.31
C MET A 177 12.44 -22.28 -20.68
N ALA A 178 12.55 -22.58 -21.97
CA ALA A 178 13.37 -23.68 -22.47
C ALA A 178 14.87 -23.43 -22.23
N LEU A 179 15.34 -22.19 -22.43
CA LEU A 179 16.71 -21.79 -22.09
C LEU A 179 16.94 -21.89 -20.58
N LYS A 180 16.05 -21.33 -19.75
CA LYS A 180 16.13 -21.47 -18.29
C LYS A 180 16.29 -22.92 -17.82
N LYS A 181 15.62 -23.87 -18.49
CA LYS A 181 15.70 -25.31 -18.16
C LYS A 181 17.05 -25.93 -18.54
N ARG A 182 17.74 -25.36 -19.54
CA ARG A 182 19.05 -25.84 -20.02
C ARG A 182 20.23 -25.33 -19.18
N GLY A 183 20.02 -24.27 -18.38
CA GLY A 183 21.05 -23.60 -17.59
C GLY A 183 21.42 -22.24 -18.18
#